data_AF-A0A1X6ZNT4-F1
#
_entry.id   AF-A0A1X6ZNT4-F1
#
_cell.length_a   1.000
_cell.length_b   1.000
_cell.length_c   1.000
_cell.angle_alpha   90.00
_cell.angle_beta   90.00
_cell.angle_gamma   90.00
#
_symmetry.space_group_name_H-M   'P 1'
#
loop_
_entity.id
_entity.type
_entity.pdbx_description
1 polymer ?
#
loop_
_entity_poly.entity_id
_entity_poly.type
_entity_poly.pdbx_seq_one_letter_code
_entity_poly.pdbx_strand_id
1 'polypeptide(L)'
;MTTLLNAMGPQNETSVFLDDAKRSRILRAVVQAHYDEPSTQGVIFDTNRIWCAQLPLVHALFPQAKILCCVRNVAWIMDSFERLVRRNAFEPSKLFFTAEERATVYSRVEALANRDRVVGFSYSAMKEAYYGEHSSQILLIDYTILASRPEACLRLIYDFLDEAWFEHDFERVEYDEPEFDRHLGARGLHKISGPVRLNPRQTILPPDLFERFDKLAFWTNPQKSASWRIVEDQQNHSTTETR
;
A
#
# COMPACT_ATOMS: atom_id res chain seq x y z
N MET A 1 -7.25 12.79 8.91
CA MET A 1 -6.24 13.47 9.75
C MET A 1 -5.54 14.63 9.03
N THR A 2 -4.90 14.43 7.87
CA THR A 2 -4.14 15.48 7.15
C THR A 2 -4.93 16.75 6.85
N THR A 3 -6.19 16.63 6.41
CA THR A 3 -7.07 17.80 6.19
C THR A 3 -7.27 18.64 7.45
N LEU A 4 -7.49 18.00 8.59
CA LEU A 4 -7.67 18.70 9.87
C LEU A 4 -6.36 19.32 10.35
N LEU A 5 -5.23 18.63 10.16
CA LEU A 5 -3.92 19.18 10.49
C LEU A 5 -3.65 20.45 9.68
N ASN A 6 -3.94 20.44 8.37
CA ASN A 6 -3.83 21.61 7.51
C ASN A 6 -4.79 22.74 7.93
N ALA A 7 -6.02 22.41 8.30
CA ALA A 7 -7.00 23.39 8.79
C ALA A 7 -6.62 24.02 10.14
N MET A 8 -5.80 23.33 10.95
CA MET A 8 -5.20 23.85 12.20
C MET A 8 -3.82 24.48 11.99
N GLY A 9 -3.37 24.57 10.73
CA GLY A 9 -2.08 25.09 10.33
C GLY A 9 -2.10 26.60 10.01
N PRO A 10 -0.99 27.13 9.46
CA PRO A 10 -0.78 28.57 9.27
C PRO A 10 -1.80 29.26 8.36
N GLN A 11 -2.57 28.51 7.56
CA GLN A 11 -3.63 29.03 6.70
C GLN A 11 -4.86 29.49 7.51
N ASN A 12 -4.91 29.22 8.82
CA ASN A 12 -5.98 29.61 9.71
C ASN A 12 -5.49 30.66 10.71
N GLU A 13 -6.13 31.83 10.75
CA GLU A 13 -5.79 32.95 11.65
C GLU A 13 -5.87 32.58 13.14
N THR A 14 -6.72 31.62 13.50
CA THR A 14 -6.84 31.15 14.89
C THR A 14 -5.84 30.05 15.26
N SER A 15 -4.97 29.62 14.34
CA SER A 15 -3.99 28.55 14.58
C SER A 15 -3.00 28.88 15.69
N VAL A 16 -2.78 30.17 15.96
CA VAL A 16 -1.93 30.67 17.07
C VAL A 16 -2.43 30.25 18.46
N PHE A 17 -3.72 29.91 18.61
CA PHE A 17 -4.30 29.47 19.88
C PHE A 17 -4.22 27.95 20.08
N LEU A 18 -3.78 27.22 19.07
CA LEU A 18 -3.59 25.78 19.10
C LEU A 18 -2.09 25.51 19.33
N ASP A 19 -1.76 24.93 20.48
CA ASP A 19 -0.46 24.29 20.70
C ASP A 19 -0.49 22.85 20.18
N ASP A 20 0.68 22.21 20.12
CA ASP A 20 0.80 20.85 19.58
C ASP A 20 0.07 19.81 20.45
N ALA A 21 -0.05 20.06 21.76
CA ALA A 21 -0.82 19.19 22.65
C ALA A 21 -2.32 19.25 22.31
N LYS A 22 -2.88 20.43 22.02
CA LYS A 22 -4.25 20.63 21.55
C LYS A 22 -4.46 19.97 20.18
N ARG A 23 -3.54 20.18 19.23
CA ARG A 23 -3.61 19.52 17.90
C ARG A 23 -3.64 18.00 18.05
N SER A 24 -2.74 17.44 18.86
CA SER A 24 -2.68 16.01 19.14
C SER A 24 -3.99 15.49 19.76
N ARG A 25 -4.54 16.18 20.77
CA ARG A 25 -5.84 15.81 21.39
C ARG A 25 -6.99 15.82 20.38
N ILE A 26 -7.08 16.85 19.53
CA ILE A 26 -8.13 16.97 18.52
C ILE A 26 -8.01 15.82 17.51
N LEU A 27 -6.81 15.54 17.00
CA LEU A 27 -6.60 14.46 16.03
C LEU A 27 -6.93 13.09 16.63
N ARG A 28 -6.47 12.82 17.86
CA ARG A 28 -6.81 11.58 18.58
C ARG A 28 -8.31 11.44 18.80
N ALA A 29 -8.99 12.51 19.20
CA ALA A 29 -10.44 12.50 19.41
C ALA A 29 -11.21 12.16 18.13
N VAL A 30 -10.77 12.66 16.97
CA VAL A 30 -11.40 12.34 15.68
C VAL A 30 -11.18 10.87 15.30
N VAL A 31 -9.97 10.33 15.50
CA VAL A 31 -9.71 8.90 15.25
C VAL A 31 -10.54 8.04 16.18
N GLN A 32 -10.58 8.37 17.48
CA GLN A 32 -11.38 7.65 18.47
C GLN A 32 -12.85 7.67 18.06
N ALA A 33 -13.41 8.84 17.77
CA ALA A 33 -14.80 8.98 17.38
C ALA A 33 -15.15 8.25 16.07
N HIS A 34 -14.21 8.14 15.14
CA HIS A 34 -14.43 7.39 13.89
C HIS A 34 -14.57 5.88 14.14
N TYR A 35 -13.84 5.36 15.13
CA TYR A 35 -13.80 3.93 15.45
C TYR A 35 -14.64 3.57 16.69
N ASP A 36 -15.35 4.52 17.29
CA ASP A 36 -16.17 4.34 18.50
C ASP A 36 -17.50 3.62 18.18
N GLU A 37 -17.38 2.36 17.77
CA GLU A 37 -18.50 1.47 17.50
C GLU A 37 -18.41 0.24 18.41
N PRO A 38 -19.55 -0.34 18.86
CA PRO A 38 -19.54 -1.52 19.72
C PRO A 38 -18.81 -2.74 19.13
N SER A 39 -18.71 -2.82 17.80
CA SER A 39 -17.97 -3.84 17.05
C SER A 39 -16.46 -3.64 17.05
N THR A 40 -15.97 -2.47 17.42
CA THR A 40 -14.54 -2.15 17.45
C THR A 40 -13.94 -2.59 18.79
N GLN A 41 -13.76 -3.90 18.94
CA GLN A 41 -12.97 -4.47 20.04
C GLN A 41 -11.66 -5.03 19.50
N GLY A 42 -10.54 -4.68 20.15
CA GLY A 42 -9.22 -5.19 19.80
C GLY A 42 -8.43 -4.28 18.85
N VAL A 43 -7.64 -4.89 17.97
CA VAL A 43 -6.76 -4.18 17.02
C VAL A 43 -7.57 -3.63 15.86
N ILE A 44 -7.34 -2.35 15.56
CA ILE A 44 -7.94 -1.66 14.41
C ILE A 44 -7.00 -1.79 13.21
N PHE A 45 -7.52 -2.35 12.11
CA PHE A 45 -6.85 -2.34 10.81
C PHE A 45 -7.44 -1.24 9.93
N ASP A 46 -6.63 -0.24 9.60
CA ASP A 46 -6.97 0.82 8.63
C ASP A 46 -6.12 0.65 7.36
N THR A 47 -6.76 0.63 6.20
CA THR A 47 -6.08 0.51 4.92
C THR A 47 -6.01 1.86 4.21
N ASN A 48 -4.84 2.51 4.26
CA ASN A 48 -4.59 3.74 3.52
C ASN A 48 -3.13 3.88 3.07
N ARG A 49 -2.92 4.02 1.76
CA ARG A 49 -1.59 4.26 1.17
C ARG A 49 -0.87 5.52 1.69
N ILE A 50 -1.62 6.47 2.26
CA ILE A 50 -1.07 7.71 2.81
C ILE A 50 -0.31 7.47 4.13
N TRP A 51 -0.57 6.38 4.86
CA TRP A 51 0.03 6.15 6.17
C TRP A 51 1.55 6.13 6.17
N CYS A 52 2.18 5.64 5.10
CA CYS A 52 3.63 5.72 4.97
C CYS A 52 4.14 7.17 4.96
N ALA A 53 3.51 8.06 4.20
CA ALA A 53 3.86 9.49 4.15
C ALA A 53 3.46 10.26 5.41
N GLN A 54 2.72 9.64 6.33
CA GLN A 54 2.29 10.25 7.59
C GLN A 54 2.88 9.53 8.80
N LEU A 55 3.87 8.65 8.60
CA LEU A 55 4.43 7.85 9.68
C LEU A 55 4.93 8.68 10.88
N PRO A 56 5.61 9.83 10.72
CA PRO A 56 5.95 10.67 11.88
C PRO A 56 4.74 11.19 12.66
N LEU A 57 3.67 11.58 11.97
CA LEU A 57 2.42 12.00 12.61
C LEU A 57 1.74 10.82 13.31
N VAL A 58 1.67 9.67 12.64
CA VAL A 58 1.10 8.44 13.21
C VAL A 58 1.90 8.03 14.45
N HIS A 59 3.22 8.09 14.42
CA HIS A 59 4.08 7.80 15.57
C HIS A 59 3.79 8.75 16.74
N ALA A 60 3.70 10.07 16.50
CA ALA A 60 3.39 11.05 17.54
C ALA A 60 1.99 10.86 18.15
N LEU A 61 1.01 10.42 17.36
CA LEU A 61 -0.36 10.16 17.81
C LEU A 61 -0.55 8.75 18.37
N PHE A 62 0.19 7.76 17.92
CA PHE A 62 0.02 6.36 18.29
C PHE A 62 1.39 5.67 18.24
N PRO A 63 2.22 5.82 19.29
CA PRO A 63 3.60 5.30 19.27
C PRO A 63 3.71 3.78 19.11
N GLN A 64 2.62 3.05 19.39
CA GLN A 64 2.53 1.60 19.23
C GLN A 64 1.93 1.18 17.87
N ALA A 65 1.49 2.13 17.05
CA ALA A 65 0.96 1.82 15.72
C ALA A 65 2.04 1.14 14.88
N LYS A 66 1.60 0.15 14.10
CA LYS A 66 2.42 -0.63 13.17
C LYS A 66 1.85 -0.44 11.76
N ILE A 67 2.71 -0.44 10.76
CA ILE A 67 2.32 -0.32 9.35
C ILE A 67 2.66 -1.62 8.63
N LEU A 68 1.64 -2.27 8.06
CA LEU A 68 1.79 -3.38 7.13
C LEU A 68 1.87 -2.84 5.70
N CYS A 69 3.01 -3.05 5.04
CA CYS A 69 3.28 -2.57 3.69
C CYS A 69 3.38 -3.75 2.71
N CYS A 70 2.28 -4.07 2.03
CA CYS A 70 2.31 -5.06 0.96
C CYS A 70 3.07 -4.52 -0.25
N VAL A 71 4.15 -5.20 -0.64
CA VAL A 71 5.00 -4.84 -1.77
C VAL A 71 4.87 -5.85 -2.90
N ARG A 72 4.96 -5.35 -4.13
CA ARG A 72 4.95 -6.17 -5.35
C ARG A 72 5.82 -5.49 -6.40
N ASN A 73 6.44 -6.29 -7.25
CA ASN A 73 7.11 -5.81 -8.45
C ASN A 73 6.23 -4.80 -9.22
N VAL A 74 6.79 -3.61 -9.49
CA VAL A 74 6.02 -2.48 -10.02
C VAL A 74 5.54 -2.74 -11.45
N ALA A 75 6.28 -3.49 -12.26
CA ALA A 75 5.82 -3.87 -13.60
C ALA A 75 4.54 -4.72 -13.53
N TRP A 76 4.44 -5.63 -12.57
CA TRP A 76 3.21 -6.40 -12.35
C TRP A 76 2.05 -5.58 -11.80
N ILE A 77 2.32 -4.51 -11.04
CA ILE A 77 1.30 -3.54 -10.62
C ILE A 77 0.76 -2.80 -11.85
N MET A 78 1.65 -2.29 -12.72
CA MET A 78 1.26 -1.60 -13.96
C MET A 78 0.46 -2.51 -14.91
N ASP A 79 0.88 -3.78 -15.07
CA ASP A 79 0.14 -4.79 -15.83
C ASP A 79 -1.27 -4.98 -15.28
N SER A 80 -1.43 -4.98 -13.95
CA SER A 80 -2.73 -5.11 -13.29
C SER A 80 -3.68 -3.96 -13.63
N PHE A 81 -3.18 -2.72 -13.57
CA PHE A 81 -3.97 -1.54 -13.97
C PHE A 81 -4.31 -1.56 -15.47
N GLU A 82 -3.37 -1.90 -16.34
CA GLU A 82 -3.63 -1.97 -17.78
C GLU A 82 -4.69 -3.04 -18.11
N ARG A 83 -4.66 -4.20 -17.44
CA ARG A 83 -5.70 -5.24 -17.58
C ARG A 83 -7.06 -4.74 -17.13
N LEU A 84 -7.11 -3.98 -16.04
CA LEU A 84 -8.34 -3.38 -15.55
C LEU A 84 -8.92 -2.38 -16.55
N VAL A 85 -8.08 -1.55 -17.16
CA VAL A 85 -8.49 -0.62 -18.24
C VAL A 85 -9.06 -1.39 -19.43
N ARG A 86 -8.37 -2.44 -19.90
CA ARG A 86 -8.84 -3.23 -21.04
C ARG A 86 -10.15 -3.97 -20.77
N ARG A 87 -10.35 -4.45 -19.53
CA ARG A 87 -11.61 -5.09 -19.11
C ARG A 87 -12.78 -4.10 -19.10
N ASN A 88 -12.50 -2.85 -18.75
CA ASN A 88 -13.47 -1.76 -18.67
C ASN A 88 -13.40 -0.84 -19.90
N ALA A 89 -13.30 -1.44 -21.10
CA ALA A 89 -13.03 -0.70 -22.35
C ALA A 89 -14.04 0.42 -22.69
N PHE A 90 -15.28 0.32 -22.19
CA PHE A 90 -16.34 1.30 -22.42
C PHE A 90 -16.51 2.32 -21.28
N GLU A 91 -15.69 2.25 -20.24
CA GLU A 91 -15.78 3.11 -19.06
C GLU A 91 -14.43 3.82 -18.84
N PRO A 92 -14.30 5.09 -19.27
CA PRO A 92 -13.08 5.86 -19.02
C PRO A 92 -12.82 6.00 -17.53
N SER A 93 -11.70 5.45 -17.06
CA SER A 93 -11.32 5.50 -15.66
C SER A 93 -10.88 6.90 -15.23
N LYS A 94 -11.31 7.32 -14.04
CA LYS A 94 -10.83 8.53 -13.35
C LYS A 94 -9.38 8.43 -12.87
N LEU A 95 -8.77 7.25 -12.99
CA LEU A 95 -7.32 7.10 -12.78
C LEU A 95 -6.49 7.87 -13.81
N PHE A 96 -7.10 8.27 -14.94
CA PHE A 96 -6.47 9.06 -15.99
C PHE A 96 -7.29 10.32 -16.25
N PHE A 97 -6.70 11.49 -16.04
CA PHE A 97 -7.38 12.78 -16.01
C PHE A 97 -7.63 13.31 -17.43
N THR A 98 -6.68 13.12 -18.35
CA THR A 98 -6.77 13.67 -19.71
C THR A 98 -6.94 12.60 -20.78
N ALA A 99 -7.40 13.00 -21.98
CA ALA A 99 -7.48 12.09 -23.12
C ALA A 99 -6.10 11.58 -23.55
N GLU A 100 -5.08 12.42 -23.41
CA GLU A 100 -3.68 12.07 -23.68
C GLU A 100 -3.17 10.99 -22.72
N GLU A 101 -3.44 11.11 -21.42
CA GLU A 101 -3.11 10.06 -20.45
C GLU A 101 -3.76 8.72 -20.84
N ARG A 102 -4.96 8.74 -21.42
CA ARG A 102 -5.71 7.53 -21.82
C ARG A 102 -5.29 6.94 -23.17
N ALA A 103 -4.51 7.65 -23.99
CA ALA A 103 -4.33 7.34 -25.40
C ALA A 103 -3.68 5.97 -25.67
N THR A 104 -2.60 5.64 -24.97
CA THR A 104 -1.83 4.41 -25.18
C THR A 104 -1.46 3.76 -23.84
N VAL A 105 -0.97 2.51 -23.88
CA VAL A 105 -0.42 1.87 -22.67
C VAL A 105 0.74 2.70 -22.11
N TYR A 106 1.56 3.33 -22.96
CA TYR A 106 2.67 4.19 -22.57
C TYR A 106 2.21 5.41 -21.76
N SER A 107 1.23 6.15 -22.29
CA SER A 107 0.71 7.33 -21.60
C SER A 107 0.03 6.96 -20.28
N ARG A 108 -0.66 5.81 -20.22
CA ARG A 108 -1.32 5.32 -19.01
C ARG A 108 -0.32 4.93 -17.93
N VAL A 109 0.69 4.13 -18.24
CA VAL A 109 1.67 3.72 -17.22
C VAL A 109 2.50 4.90 -16.73
N GLU A 110 2.84 5.87 -17.58
CA GLU A 110 3.51 7.11 -17.17
C GLU A 110 2.61 7.94 -16.25
N ALA A 111 1.33 8.09 -16.60
CA ALA A 111 0.37 8.79 -15.75
C ALA A 111 0.26 8.13 -14.37
N LEU A 112 0.22 6.80 -14.28
CA LEU A 112 0.17 6.09 -12.99
C LEU A 112 1.46 6.26 -12.18
N ALA A 113 2.62 6.29 -12.87
CA ALA A 113 3.95 6.38 -12.28
C ALA A 113 4.30 7.80 -11.79
N ASN A 114 3.59 8.83 -12.24
CA ASN A 114 3.80 10.20 -11.78
C ASN A 114 3.72 10.31 -10.25
N ARG A 115 4.54 11.19 -9.66
CA ARG A 115 4.81 11.26 -8.21
C ARG A 115 3.57 11.59 -7.36
N ASP A 116 2.59 12.25 -7.94
CA ASP A 116 1.31 12.63 -7.35
C ASP A 116 0.17 11.65 -7.69
N ARG A 117 0.48 10.56 -8.41
CA ARG A 117 -0.50 9.58 -8.91
C ARG A 117 -0.38 8.25 -8.18
N VAL A 118 -1.39 7.41 -8.33
CA VAL A 118 -1.65 6.29 -7.40
C VAL A 118 -0.45 5.36 -7.18
N VAL A 119 0.34 5.07 -8.22
CA VAL A 119 1.54 4.22 -8.08
C VAL A 119 2.74 5.06 -7.62
N GLY A 120 3.02 6.19 -8.28
CA GLY A 120 4.19 7.01 -7.97
C GLY A 120 4.17 7.64 -6.58
N PHE A 121 3.00 8.08 -6.11
CA PHE A 121 2.80 8.57 -4.74
C PHE A 121 3.03 7.45 -3.73
N SER A 122 2.36 6.30 -3.89
CA SER A 122 2.50 5.17 -2.95
C SER A 122 3.95 4.69 -2.87
N TYR A 123 4.63 4.64 -4.03
CA TYR A 123 6.04 4.28 -4.10
C TYR A 123 6.94 5.28 -3.37
N SER A 124 6.66 6.57 -3.49
CA SER A 124 7.44 7.63 -2.83
C SER A 124 7.19 7.66 -1.33
N ALA A 125 5.92 7.59 -0.91
CA ALA A 125 5.49 7.52 0.48
C ALA A 125 6.13 6.32 1.20
N MET A 126 6.12 5.14 0.57
CA MET A 126 6.73 3.94 1.14
C MET A 126 8.25 4.08 1.29
N LYS A 127 8.95 4.66 0.30
CA LYS A 127 10.40 4.92 0.42
C LYS A 127 10.71 5.88 1.57
N GLU A 128 9.92 6.94 1.71
CA GLU A 128 10.07 7.90 2.80
C GLU A 128 9.94 7.22 4.16
N ALA A 129 8.91 6.40 4.34
CA ALA A 129 8.71 5.63 5.57
C ALA A 129 9.84 4.62 5.82
N TYR A 130 10.26 3.89 4.78
CA TYR A 130 11.28 2.84 4.86
C TYR A 130 12.67 3.37 5.24
N TYR A 131 13.07 4.53 4.72
CA TYR A 131 14.35 5.16 5.07
C TYR A 131 14.23 6.17 6.23
N GLY A 132 13.04 6.33 6.80
CA GLY A 132 12.75 7.26 7.89
C GLY A 132 13.15 6.74 9.26
N GLU A 133 13.15 7.63 10.24
CA GLU A 133 13.56 7.36 11.64
C GLU A 133 12.64 6.34 12.34
N HIS A 134 11.38 6.24 11.92
CA HIS A 134 10.39 5.31 12.49
C HIS A 134 10.26 4.00 11.69
N SER A 135 11.24 3.68 10.83
CA SER A 135 11.19 2.51 9.94
C SER A 135 10.97 1.17 10.66
N SER A 136 11.32 1.06 11.95
CA SER A 136 11.08 -0.13 12.79
C SER A 136 9.60 -0.45 13.04
N GLN A 137 8.69 0.51 12.81
CA GLN A 137 7.23 0.31 12.90
C GLN A 137 6.63 -0.31 11.62
N ILE A 138 7.45 -0.60 10.62
CA ILE A 138 7.00 -1.08 9.30
C ILE A 138 7.36 -2.56 9.13
N LEU A 139 6.39 -3.34 8.65
CA LEU A 139 6.59 -4.68 8.10
C LEU A 139 6.30 -4.67 6.60
N LEU A 140 7.33 -4.91 5.77
CA LEU A 140 7.14 -5.16 4.34
C LEU A 140 6.73 -6.61 4.10
N ILE A 141 5.71 -6.82 3.28
CA ILE A 141 5.14 -8.12 2.97
C ILE A 141 5.18 -8.32 1.46
N ASP A 142 6.05 -9.21 0.98
CA ASP A 142 6.09 -9.52 -0.45
C ASP A 142 4.82 -10.27 -0.88
N TYR A 143 4.13 -9.69 -1.86
CA TYR A 143 2.90 -10.24 -2.43
C TYR A 143 3.08 -11.68 -2.94
N THR A 144 4.22 -11.99 -3.56
CA THR A 144 4.47 -13.33 -4.14
C THR A 144 4.62 -14.36 -3.03
N ILE A 145 5.31 -14.01 -1.94
CA ILE A 145 5.42 -14.87 -0.76
C ILE A 145 4.06 -15.04 -0.09
N LEU A 146 3.33 -13.95 0.16
CA LEU A 146 2.00 -14.00 0.77
C LEU A 146 1.04 -14.89 -0.04
N ALA A 147 1.02 -14.71 -1.36
CA ALA A 147 0.14 -15.49 -2.24
C ALA A 147 0.57 -16.96 -2.41
N SER A 148 1.83 -17.29 -2.14
CA SER A 148 2.35 -18.67 -2.28
C SER A 148 2.40 -19.44 -0.96
N ARG A 149 2.53 -18.73 0.17
CA ARG A 149 2.68 -19.30 1.52
C ARG A 149 1.88 -18.46 2.54
N PRO A 150 0.54 -18.36 2.39
CA PRO A 150 -0.25 -17.40 3.14
C PRO A 150 -0.24 -17.63 4.65
N GLU A 151 -0.33 -18.89 5.12
CA GLU A 151 -0.29 -19.21 6.55
C GLU A 151 1.04 -18.79 7.19
N ALA A 152 2.16 -19.18 6.58
CA ALA A 152 3.49 -18.83 7.10
C ALA A 152 3.70 -17.31 7.13
N CYS A 153 3.22 -16.60 6.11
CA CYS A 153 3.30 -15.15 6.06
C CYS A 153 2.42 -14.49 7.13
N LEU A 154 1.18 -14.97 7.31
CA LEU A 154 0.30 -14.44 8.37
C LEU A 154 0.89 -14.71 9.76
N ARG A 155 1.46 -15.89 10.04
CA ARG A 155 2.08 -16.15 11.35
C ARG A 155 3.13 -15.10 11.72
N LEU A 156 4.00 -14.72 10.79
CA LEU A 156 4.97 -13.65 10.98
C LEU A 156 4.33 -12.27 11.15
N ILE A 157 3.19 -12.02 10.50
CA ILE A 157 2.41 -10.80 10.70
C ILE A 157 1.81 -10.78 12.12
N TYR A 158 1.26 -11.89 12.62
CA TYR A 158 0.77 -11.99 14.01
C TYR A 158 1.89 -11.75 15.02
N ASP A 159 3.06 -12.37 14.82
CA ASP A 159 4.24 -12.15 15.66
C ASP A 159 4.67 -10.67 15.64
N PHE A 160 4.70 -10.06 14.46
CA PHE A 160 5.02 -8.63 14.34
C PHE A 160 3.98 -7.75 15.02
N LEU A 161 2.69 -8.10 14.95
CA LEU A 161 1.60 -7.35 15.57
C LEU A 161 1.50 -7.57 17.08
N ASP A 162 2.11 -8.63 17.62
CA ASP A 162 1.98 -9.08 19.01
C ASP A 162 0.54 -9.50 19.35
N GLU A 163 -0.09 -10.23 18.43
CA GLU A 163 -1.49 -10.66 18.53
C GLU A 163 -1.63 -12.19 18.52
N ALA A 164 -2.70 -12.69 19.13
CA ALA A 164 -2.99 -14.12 19.17
C ALA A 164 -3.44 -14.64 17.80
N TRP A 165 -2.95 -15.83 17.42
CA TRP A 165 -3.33 -16.48 16.16
C TRP A 165 -4.85 -16.69 16.06
N PHE A 166 -5.41 -16.28 14.93
CA PHE A 166 -6.77 -16.62 14.51
C PHE A 166 -6.69 -17.64 13.37
N GLU A 167 -7.57 -18.65 13.38
CA GLU A 167 -7.60 -19.65 12.32
C GLU A 167 -8.21 -19.07 11.03
N HIS A 168 -7.38 -18.92 9.99
CA HIS A 168 -7.76 -18.34 8.71
C HIS A 168 -8.18 -19.42 7.69
N ASP A 169 -9.27 -19.17 6.96
CA ASP A 169 -9.63 -19.97 5.77
C ASP A 169 -9.03 -19.33 4.50
N PHE A 170 -7.87 -19.83 4.08
CA PHE A 170 -7.19 -19.36 2.88
C PHE A 170 -7.82 -19.86 1.58
N GLU A 171 -8.79 -20.78 1.63
CA GLU A 171 -9.45 -21.32 0.43
C GLU A 171 -10.70 -20.52 0.06
N ARG A 172 -11.24 -19.72 1.00
CA ARG A 172 -12.49 -18.97 0.83
C ARG A 172 -12.36 -17.51 1.27
N VAL A 173 -11.47 -16.78 0.61
CA VAL A 173 -11.36 -15.32 0.81
C VAL A 173 -12.30 -14.60 -0.14
N GLU A 174 -13.10 -13.69 0.39
CA GLU A 174 -14.01 -12.83 -0.38
C GLU A 174 -13.93 -11.39 0.10
N TYR A 175 -13.76 -10.47 -0.85
CA TYR A 175 -13.79 -9.02 -0.60
C TYR A 175 -14.17 -8.29 -1.89
N ASP A 176 -14.94 -7.20 -1.78
CA ASP A 176 -15.34 -6.36 -2.91
C ASP A 176 -15.68 -4.95 -2.44
N GLU A 177 -15.42 -3.94 -3.27
CA GLU A 177 -15.75 -2.52 -3.01
C GLU A 177 -16.43 -1.90 -4.24
N PRO A 178 -17.61 -2.39 -4.62
CA PRO A 178 -18.18 -2.12 -5.93
C PRO A 178 -18.61 -0.66 -6.11
N GLU A 179 -18.96 0.05 -5.03
CA GLU A 179 -19.31 1.47 -5.07
C GLU A 179 -18.10 2.35 -5.35
N PHE A 180 -17.00 2.10 -4.63
CA PHE A 180 -15.74 2.81 -4.80
C PHE A 180 -15.18 2.61 -6.22
N ASP A 181 -15.20 1.36 -6.70
CA ASP A 181 -14.72 0.99 -8.02
C ASP A 181 -15.52 1.65 -9.15
N ARG A 182 -16.86 1.69 -9.01
CA ARG A 182 -17.73 2.40 -9.95
C ARG A 182 -17.42 3.90 -9.96
N HIS A 183 -17.19 4.49 -8.78
CA HIS A 183 -16.84 5.91 -8.71
C HIS A 183 -15.55 6.23 -9.47
N LEU A 184 -14.59 5.30 -9.51
CA LEU A 184 -13.33 5.44 -10.25
C LEU A 184 -13.41 5.05 -11.74
N GLY A 185 -14.53 4.51 -12.21
CA GLY A 185 -14.62 3.91 -13.55
C GLY A 185 -13.64 2.73 -13.70
N ALA A 186 -13.53 1.90 -12.66
CA ALA A 186 -12.51 0.87 -12.53
C ALA A 186 -13.12 -0.41 -11.93
N ARG A 187 -14.23 -0.88 -12.49
CA ARG A 187 -15.01 -2.01 -11.93
C ARG A 187 -14.14 -3.25 -11.72
N GLY A 188 -14.21 -3.82 -10.52
CA GLY A 188 -13.49 -5.03 -10.13
C GLY A 188 -12.03 -4.78 -9.78
N LEU A 189 -11.66 -3.55 -9.41
CA LEU A 189 -10.34 -3.19 -8.90
C LEU A 189 -10.07 -3.84 -7.54
N HIS A 190 -11.06 -3.85 -6.64
CA HIS A 190 -10.92 -4.40 -5.28
C HIS A 190 -11.56 -5.78 -5.13
N LYS A 191 -12.11 -6.35 -6.20
CA LYS A 191 -12.77 -7.66 -6.15
C LYS A 191 -11.75 -8.80 -5.99
N ILE A 192 -11.84 -9.51 -4.88
CA ILE A 192 -11.08 -10.71 -4.55
C ILE A 192 -12.06 -11.83 -4.22
N SER A 193 -11.84 -13.01 -4.80
CA SER A 193 -12.64 -14.21 -4.52
C SER A 193 -11.81 -15.47 -4.76
N GLY A 194 -11.97 -16.44 -3.87
CA GLY A 194 -11.41 -17.78 -3.99
C GLY A 194 -10.16 -18.01 -3.13
N PRO A 195 -9.36 -19.03 -3.46
CA PRO A 195 -8.21 -19.38 -2.64
C PRO A 195 -7.06 -18.39 -2.83
N VAL A 196 -6.33 -18.12 -1.75
CA VAL A 196 -5.11 -17.29 -1.77
C VAL A 196 -3.99 -18.06 -2.48
N ARG A 197 -3.83 -17.80 -3.78
CA ARG A 197 -2.85 -18.48 -4.63
C ARG A 197 -2.20 -17.51 -5.60
N LEU A 198 -0.93 -17.74 -5.90
CA LEU A 198 -0.26 -17.05 -6.99
C LEU A 198 -0.91 -17.48 -8.32
N ASN A 199 -1.28 -16.50 -9.15
CA ASN A 199 -1.82 -16.74 -10.48
C ASN A 199 -0.76 -16.42 -11.55
N PRO A 200 -0.09 -17.43 -12.14
CA PRO A 200 0.87 -17.22 -13.21
C PRO A 200 0.18 -16.60 -14.42
N ARG A 201 0.73 -15.50 -14.93
CA ARG A 201 0.18 -14.80 -16.09
C ARG A 201 1.29 -14.29 -16.98
N GLN A 202 1.04 -14.21 -18.28
CA GLN A 202 1.90 -13.48 -19.20
C GLN A 202 1.60 -11.98 -19.09
N THR A 203 2.61 -11.12 -19.15
CA THR A 203 2.39 -9.67 -19.15
C THR A 203 1.72 -9.23 -20.45
N ILE A 204 0.86 -8.20 -20.38
CA ILE A 204 0.33 -7.49 -21.56
C ILE A 204 1.04 -6.14 -21.78
N LEU A 205 2.01 -5.81 -20.94
CA LEU A 205 2.86 -4.65 -21.14
C LEU A 205 3.91 -4.94 -22.22
N PRO A 206 4.22 -3.95 -23.08
CA PRO A 206 5.42 -3.96 -23.91
C PRO A 206 6.70 -4.30 -23.11
N PRO A 207 7.66 -5.04 -23.70
CA PRO A 207 8.86 -5.48 -22.98
C PRO A 207 9.68 -4.35 -22.36
N ASP A 208 9.82 -3.23 -23.06
CA ASP A 208 10.53 -2.04 -22.62
C ASP A 208 9.88 -1.38 -21.39
N LEU A 209 8.54 -1.34 -21.35
CA LEU A 209 7.81 -0.85 -20.17
C LEU A 209 7.98 -1.81 -18.98
N PHE A 210 7.89 -3.12 -19.22
CA PHE A 210 8.05 -4.10 -18.16
C PHE A 210 9.46 -4.01 -17.54
N GLU A 211 10.50 -4.05 -18.37
CA GLU A 211 11.90 -3.99 -17.92
C GLU A 211 12.20 -2.69 -17.14
N ARG A 212 11.62 -1.56 -17.56
CA ARG A 212 11.78 -0.29 -16.85
C ARG A 212 11.24 -0.35 -15.42
N PHE A 213 10.02 -0.87 -15.23
CA PHE A 213 9.37 -0.89 -13.91
C PHE A 213 9.83 -2.06 -13.03
N ASP A 214 10.37 -3.13 -13.62
CA ASP A 214 10.94 -4.28 -12.90
C ASP A 214 12.07 -3.88 -11.94
N LYS A 215 12.84 -2.86 -12.33
CA LYS A 215 14.00 -2.33 -11.58
C LYS A 215 13.62 -1.52 -10.33
N LEU A 216 12.34 -1.33 -10.02
CA LEU A 216 11.86 -0.46 -8.92
C LEU A 216 11.62 -1.18 -7.59
N ALA A 217 12.29 -2.31 -7.33
CA ALA A 217 12.14 -3.08 -6.09
C ALA A 217 13.17 -2.68 -5.01
N PHE A 218 13.18 -1.43 -4.54
CA PHE A 218 14.21 -0.94 -3.60
C PHE A 218 14.29 -1.71 -2.27
N TRP A 219 13.21 -2.38 -1.86
CA TRP A 219 13.11 -3.13 -0.59
C TRP A 219 13.89 -4.44 -0.58
N THR A 220 14.36 -4.92 -1.74
CA THR A 220 15.17 -6.13 -1.85
C THR A 220 16.58 -5.92 -1.30
N ASN A 221 17.06 -4.67 -1.21
CA ASN A 221 18.35 -4.34 -0.62
C ASN A 221 18.19 -3.87 0.83
N PRO A 222 18.72 -4.61 1.84
CA PRO A 222 18.59 -4.28 3.26
C PRO A 222 19.23 -2.96 3.69
N GLN A 223 20.02 -2.31 2.85
CA GLN A 223 20.87 -1.23 3.31
C GLN A 223 20.04 -0.04 3.82
N LYS A 224 20.30 0.34 5.09
CA LYS A 224 19.87 1.59 5.74
C LYS A 224 18.40 1.68 6.18
N SER A 225 17.74 0.56 6.51
CA SER A 225 16.41 0.57 7.14
C SER A 225 16.33 -0.38 8.32
N ALA A 226 15.56 -0.01 9.35
CA ALA A 226 15.23 -0.88 10.49
C ALA A 226 13.89 -1.62 10.30
N SER A 227 13.28 -1.54 9.12
CA SER A 227 12.00 -2.21 8.83
C SER A 227 12.11 -3.73 8.83
N TRP A 228 11.04 -4.36 9.32
CA TRP A 228 10.82 -5.80 9.22
C TRP A 228 10.42 -6.16 7.80
N ARG A 229 10.80 -7.35 7.32
CA ARG A 229 10.59 -7.74 5.93
C ARG A 229 10.34 -9.24 5.80
N ILE A 230 9.24 -9.59 5.15
CA ILE A 230 8.95 -10.93 4.63
C ILE A 230 9.16 -10.84 3.11
N VAL A 231 10.43 -10.98 2.69
CA VAL A 231 10.88 -10.84 1.29
C VAL A 231 11.77 -12.03 0.93
N GLU A 232 11.93 -12.30 -0.36
CA GLU A 232 12.84 -13.36 -0.80
C GLU A 232 14.30 -13.01 -0.45
N ASP A 233 15.02 -14.00 0.06
CA ASP A 233 16.44 -13.83 0.36
C ASP A 233 17.26 -13.83 -0.93
N GLN A 234 17.76 -12.65 -1.30
CA GLN A 234 18.61 -12.46 -2.47
C GLN A 234 20.04 -13.01 -2.25
N GLN A 235 20.41 -13.45 -1.05
CA GLN A 235 21.76 -13.95 -0.76
C GLN A 235 22.04 -15.36 -1.30
N ASN A 236 21.04 -16.11 -1.78
CA ASN A 236 21.20 -17.50 -2.22
C ASN A 236 21.38 -17.71 -3.74
N HIS A 237 21.38 -16.66 -4.57
CA HIS A 237 21.54 -16.81 -6.03
C HIS A 237 22.99 -16.74 -6.53
N SER A 238 23.98 -16.58 -5.65
CA SER A 238 25.40 -16.44 -6.03
C SER A 238 26.26 -17.69 -5.76
N THR A 239 25.67 -18.86 -5.47
CA THR A 239 26.45 -20.08 -5.15
C THR A 239 26.17 -21.30 -6.03
N THR A 240 25.51 -21.16 -7.19
CA THR A 240 25.22 -22.31 -8.08
C THR A 240 25.72 -22.17 -9.52
N GLU A 241 26.66 -21.27 -9.78
CA GLU A 241 27.44 -21.26 -11.04
C GLU A 241 28.94 -21.35 -10.76
N THR A 242 29.37 -22.46 -10.14
CA THR A 242 30.72 -22.98 -10.39
C THR A 242 30.76 -24.48 -10.12
N ARG A 243 30.49 -25.27 -11.15
CA ARG A 243 31.10 -26.60 -11.34
C ARG A 243 30.97 -27.04 -12.78
#